data_AF-A0A2U1JVT3-F1
#
_entry.id   AF-A0A2U1JVT3-F1
#
_cell.length_a   1.000
_cell.length_b   1.000
_cell.length_c   1.000
_cell.angle_alpha   90.00
_cell.angle_beta   90.00
_cell.angle_gamma   90.00
#
_symmetry.space_group_name_H-M   'P 1'
#
loop_
_entity.id
_entity.type
_entity.pdbx_description
1 polymer ?
#
loop_
_entity_poly.entity_id
_entity_poly.type
_entity_poly.pdbx_seq_one_letter_code
_entity_poly.pdbx_strand_id
1 'polypeptide(L)' 'MTTKEQSAYKISFHTIQVNSITNASGIFVGNNTQMNWSSHNKENIGFGTVDGNQNRLKGNHNIVIDPDVIDHPVHR' A
#
# COMPACT_ATOMS: atom_id res chain seq x y z
N MET A 1 8.02 45.40 -19.91
CA MET A 1 8.39 44.29 -19.00
C MET A 1 7.64 43.06 -19.48
N THR A 2 8.33 42.18 -20.19
CA THR A 2 7.72 41.02 -20.84
C THR A 2 7.56 39.92 -19.81
N THR A 3 6.33 39.67 -19.36
CA THR A 3 6.00 38.50 -18.54
C THR A 3 6.29 37.26 -19.37
N LYS A 4 7.37 36.55 -19.02
CA LYS A 4 7.61 35.21 -19.52
C LYS A 4 6.41 34.37 -19.10
N GLU A 5 5.57 33.97 -20.05
CA GLU A 5 4.62 32.89 -19.81
C GLU A 5 5.43 31.67 -19.38
N GLN A 6 5.22 31.27 -18.13
CA GLN A 6 5.78 30.06 -17.56
C GLN A 6 5.15 28.90 -18.32
N SER A 7 5.90 28.31 -19.25
CA SER A 7 5.48 27.10 -19.95
C SER A 7 5.15 26.04 -18.91
N ALA A 8 3.85 25.80 -18.70
CA ALA A 8 3.37 24.79 -17.77
C ALA A 8 3.93 23.44 -18.23
N TYR A 9 4.75 22.82 -17.39
CA TYR A 9 5.28 21.49 -17.67
C TYR A 9 4.12 20.51 -17.78
N LYS A 10 3.75 20.16 -19.01
CA LYS A 10 2.69 19.19 -19.29
C LYS A 10 3.26 17.80 -19.08
N ILE A 11 3.04 17.24 -17.88
CA ILE A 11 3.34 15.85 -17.61
C ILE A 11 2.18 15.01 -18.17
N SER A 12 2.40 14.30 -19.27
CA SER A 12 1.40 13.42 -19.89
C SER A 12 1.88 11.99 -19.85
N PHE A 13 1.17 11.16 -19.09
CA PHE A 13 1.37 9.72 -19.10
C PHE A 13 0.41 9.12 -20.13
N HIS A 14 0.92 8.24 -20.99
CA HIS A 14 0.07 7.47 -21.88
C HIS A 14 -0.75 6.45 -21.09
N THR A 15 -0.14 5.77 -20.12
CA THR A 15 -0.82 4.84 -19.21
C THR A 15 -0.02 4.72 -17.92
N ILE A 16 -0.71 4.63 -16.79
CA ILE A 16 -0.14 4.19 -15.51
C ILE A 16 -0.79 2.83 -15.22
N GLN A 17 -0.04 1.76 -15.41
CA GLN A 17 -0.53 0.41 -15.14
C GLN A 17 -0.03 -0.06 -13.78
N VAL A 18 -0.96 -0.42 -12.92
CA VAL A 18 -0.70 -0.81 -11.53
C VAL A 18 -1.28 -2.20 -11.34
N ASN A 19 -0.40 -3.19 -11.23
CA ASN A 19 -0.83 -4.58 -11.10
C ASN A 19 -1.19 -4.92 -9.64
N SER A 20 -0.52 -4.29 -8.67
CA SER A 20 -0.85 -4.39 -7.25
C SER A 20 -0.26 -3.22 -6.48
N ILE A 21 -0.99 -2.76 -5.46
CA ILE A 21 -0.51 -1.90 -4.37
C ILE A 21 -1.04 -2.49 -3.07
N THR A 22 -0.24 -2.42 -2.01
CA THR A 22 -0.59 -3.00 -0.71
C THR A 22 -0.53 -1.95 0.38
N ASN A 23 -0.66 -2.35 1.64
CA ASN A 23 -0.89 -1.48 2.79
C ASN A 23 0.03 -0.24 2.79
N ALA A 24 -0.52 0.90 3.21
CA ALA A 24 0.17 2.19 3.27
C ALA A 24 0.72 2.71 1.91
N SER A 25 0.12 2.32 0.79
CA SER A 25 0.56 2.77 -0.55
C SER A 25 -0.31 3.88 -1.14
N GLY A 26 0.25 4.63 -2.08
CA GLY A 26 -0.49 5.56 -2.93
C GLY A 26 0.30 5.92 -4.18
N ILE A 27 -0.41 6.40 -5.21
CA ILE A 27 0.18 6.79 -6.49
C ILE A 27 -0.15 8.25 -6.74
N PHE A 28 0.90 9.07 -6.86
CA PHE A 28 0.77 10.52 -6.91
C PHE A 28 1.41 11.06 -8.18
N VAL A 29 0.64 11.83 -8.94
CA VAL A 29 0.98 12.26 -10.29
C VAL A 29 0.73 13.75 -10.44
N GLY A 30 1.68 14.47 -11.03
CA GLY A 30 1.63 15.94 -11.11
C GLY A 30 2.21 16.62 -9.87
N ASN A 31 1.82 17.86 -9.62
CA ASN A 31 2.28 18.61 -8.44
C ASN A 31 1.46 18.18 -7.20
N ASN A 32 2.12 17.57 -6.22
CA ASN A 32 1.47 17.01 -5.03
C ASN A 32 2.28 17.35 -3.78
N THR A 33 1.57 17.73 -2.70
CA THR A 33 2.14 17.87 -1.36
C THR A 33 1.46 16.87 -0.45
N GLN A 34 2.19 15.85 -0.02
CA GLN A 34 1.69 14.80 0.89
C GLN A 34 2.28 15.05 2.27
N MET A 35 1.43 15.25 3.28
CA MET A 35 1.87 15.52 4.65
C MET A 35 0.99 14.76 5.63
N ASN A 36 1.56 14.48 6.82
CA ASN A 36 0.88 13.84 7.94
C ASN A 36 0.35 12.43 7.64
N TRP A 37 1.11 11.65 6.88
CA TRP A 37 0.82 10.24 6.67
C TRP A 37 1.18 9.45 7.91
N SER A 38 0.23 8.70 8.44
CA SER A 38 0.49 7.62 9.37
C SER A 38 -0.25 6.38 8.90
N SER A 39 0.42 5.23 8.98
CA SER A 39 -0.20 3.94 8.71
C SER A 39 0.29 2.95 9.75
N HIS A 40 -0.65 2.15 10.22
CA HIS A 40 -0.45 1.21 11.31
C HIS A 40 -1.15 -0.07 10.86
N ASN A 41 -0.41 -1.17 10.85
CA ASN A 41 -0.92 -2.45 10.42
C ASN A 41 -0.46 -3.51 11.39
N LYS A 42 -1.39 -4.37 11.81
CA LYS A 42 -1.10 -5.58 12.55
C LYS A 42 -1.76 -6.73 11.84
N GLU A 43 -0.99 -7.79 11.62
CA GLU A 43 -1.44 -8.98 10.90
C GLU A 43 -1.08 -10.22 11.69
N ASN A 44 -2.11 -11.00 12.01
CA ASN A 44 -2.01 -12.26 12.74
C ASN A 44 -2.48 -13.38 11.82
N ILE A 45 -1.61 -13.78 10.88
CA ILE A 45 -2.00 -14.66 9.79
C ILE A 45 -1.43 -16.05 10.03
N GLY A 46 -2.30 -17.05 10.18
CA GLY A 46 -1.91 -18.42 10.46
C GLY A 46 -1.45 -19.20 9.24
N PHE A 47 -2.00 -18.90 8.06
CA PHE A 47 -1.71 -19.67 6.84
C PHE A 47 -1.16 -18.82 5.69
N GLY A 48 -1.65 -17.60 5.54
CA GLY A 48 -1.20 -16.71 4.48
C GLY A 48 -1.95 -16.93 3.17
N THR A 49 -1.37 -16.35 2.13
CA THR A 49 -1.93 -16.33 0.79
C THR A 49 -1.37 -17.47 -0.04
N VAL A 50 -2.24 -18.11 -0.82
CA VAL A 50 -1.87 -19.12 -1.81
C VAL A 50 -2.42 -18.64 -3.14
N ASP A 51 -1.52 -18.24 -4.04
CA ASP A 51 -1.87 -17.60 -5.29
C ASP A 51 -1.20 -18.29 -6.48
N GLY A 52 -1.79 -18.15 -7.68
CA GLY A 52 -1.36 -18.84 -8.90
C GLY A 52 -2.12 -20.12 -9.22
N ASN A 53 -1.66 -20.84 -10.25
CA ASN A 53 -2.38 -21.99 -10.81
C ASN A 53 -1.86 -23.33 -10.26
N GLN A 54 -2.76 -24.31 -10.14
CA GLN A 54 -2.44 -25.69 -9.72
C GLN A 54 -1.90 -25.84 -8.29
N ASN A 55 -2.22 -24.90 -7.40
CA ASN A 55 -1.87 -25.01 -5.98
C ASN A 55 -2.59 -26.20 -5.33
N ARG A 56 -1.82 -27.07 -4.67
CA ARG A 56 -2.34 -28.23 -3.93
C ARG A 56 -1.83 -28.18 -2.50
N LEU A 57 -2.76 -28.08 -1.57
CA LEU A 57 -2.47 -28.00 -0.14
C LEU A 57 -3.21 -29.15 0.56
N LYS A 58 -2.51 -29.88 1.42
CA LYS A 58 -3.08 -31.00 2.17
C LYS A 58 -2.41 -31.08 3.54
N GLY A 59 -3.21 -31.33 4.58
CA GLY A 59 -2.72 -31.53 5.94
C GLY A 59 -2.32 -30.23 6.65
N ASN A 60 -2.80 -29.07 6.22
CA ASN A 60 -2.46 -27.79 6.83
C ASN A 60 -3.27 -27.58 8.11
N HIS A 61 -2.57 -27.45 9.23
CA HIS A 61 -3.13 -27.06 10.53
C HIS A 61 -2.42 -25.79 10.97
N ASN A 62 -3.19 -24.72 11.19
CA ASN A 62 -2.65 -23.42 11.57
C ASN A 62 -3.34 -22.97 12.85
N ILE A 63 -2.54 -22.52 13.82
CA ILE A 63 -3.02 -21.99 15.08
C ILE A 63 -2.35 -20.63 15.25
N VAL A 64 -3.17 -19.60 15.46
CA VAL A 64 -2.71 -18.25 15.77
C VAL A 64 -3.21 -17.95 17.18
N ILE A 65 -2.27 -17.83 18.11
CA ILE A 65 -2.58 -17.48 19.49
C ILE A 65 -1.86 -16.17 19.76
N ASP A 66 -2.65 -15.14 20.04
CA ASP A 66 -2.16 -13.83 20.43
C ASP A 66 -2.92 -13.33 21.66
N PRO A 67 -2.43 -13.66 22.87
CA PRO A 67 -3.09 -13.30 24.12
C PRO A 67 -2.42 -12.08 24.72
N ASP A 68 -2.53 -10.94 24.06
CA ASP A 68 -2.10 -9.64 24.58
C ASP A 68 -3.31 -8.77 25.03
N VAL A 69 -3.04 -7.80 25.91
CA VAL A 69 -4.06 -6.86 26.43
C VAL A 69 -4.21 -5.64 25.51
N ILE A 70 -3.15 -5.28 24.78
CA ILE A 70 -3.14 -4.19 23.79
C ILE A 70 -2.36 -4.67 22.56
N ASP A 71 -3.09 -4.77 21.46
CA ASP A 71 -2.66 -5.36 20.18
C ASP A 71 -1.62 -4.51 19.42
N HIS A 72 -1.90 -3.21 19.28
CA HIS A 72 -1.04 -2.27 18.57
C HIS A 72 -1.35 -0.82 18.99
N PRO A 73 -0.69 -0.28 20.04
CA PRO A 73 -0.92 1.09 20.46
C PRO A 73 -0.39 2.07 19.40
N VAL A 74 -1.30 2.87 18.85
CA VAL A 74 -0.99 3.86 17.82
C VAL A 74 -0.79 5.23 18.45
N HIS A 75 0.34 5.87 18.16
CA HIS A 75 0.61 7.28 18.50
C HIS A 75 0.84 8.08 17.22
N ARG A 76 0.40 9.34 17.22
CA ARG A 76 0.67 10.32 16.15
C ARG A 76 1.93 11.11 16.43
#